data_AF-R0K5Z1-F1
#
_entry.id   AF-R0K5Z1-F1
#
_cell.length_a   1.000
_cell.length_b   1.000
_cell.length_c   1.000
_cell.angle_alpha   90.00
_cell.angle_beta   90.00
_cell.angle_gamma   90.00
#
_symmetry.space_group_name_H-M   'P 1'
#
loop_
_entity.id
_entity.type
_entity.pdbx_description
1 polymer ?
#
loop_
_entity_poly.entity_id
_entity_poly.type
_entity_poly.pdbx_seq_one_letter_code
_entity_poly.pdbx_strand_id
1 'polypeptide(L)'
;MYIRNVVLAGLAAASTVQAFNETVEHDGWIVEYPVPVAQKKRTLSGILGVLEGLLPKPSSPPAQGGTCPPIWTQISATLTQQFSANGQCTDAARAAIRAAFHDCFPGACDGSLILANECAQPVNAAMTRICSNLANVASQTKVGVADLIQFAAAHAIKTCPGGPIVPVKVGRKDSSVANDIAILPSGFARGDDLVRLFGSKGFSPVDLSALIGAHSTAKQQGTDPARAGAALDTTPGAWDVKYYSETLAGTAPFTLQSDKNIARNPATAQSFQQFARSQGAWNAAFVPAMVKMSMMGVNPAGLIDCTSALPGGNRKREEEEEEEEERTIFGRLRF
;
A
#
# COMPACT_ATOMS: atom_id res chain seq x y z
N MET A 1 -48.35 50.06 -29.45
CA MET A 1 -48.74 49.82 -30.86
C MET A 1 -47.46 49.43 -31.58
N TYR A 2 -47.18 48.22 -32.04
CA TYR A 2 -48.01 47.13 -32.54
C TYR A 2 -47.37 45.77 -32.21
N ILE A 3 -48.22 44.75 -32.20
CA ILE A 3 -48.04 43.36 -31.73
C ILE A 3 -47.57 42.43 -32.86
N ARG A 4 -46.80 41.37 -32.51
CA ARG A 4 -47.00 39.96 -32.94
C ARG A 4 -46.05 39.04 -32.14
N ASN A 5 -46.51 38.26 -31.14
CA ASN A 5 -47.18 36.93 -31.18
C ASN A 5 -46.32 35.90 -31.95
N VAL A 6 -45.96 34.68 -31.50
CA VAL A 6 -46.55 33.61 -30.66
C VAL A 6 -45.32 32.70 -30.26
N VAL A 7 -45.19 31.96 -29.15
CA VAL A 7 -45.77 30.64 -28.80
C VAL A 7 -45.14 30.20 -27.46
N LEU A 8 -45.98 29.79 -26.50
CA LEU A 8 -45.59 28.91 -25.40
C LEU A 8 -45.49 27.48 -25.92
N ALA A 9 -44.35 26.83 -25.71
CA ALA A 9 -44.25 25.37 -25.63
C ALA A 9 -43.46 25.03 -24.37
N GLY A 10 -44.12 24.40 -23.41
CA GLY A 10 -43.51 23.90 -22.19
C GLY A 10 -42.54 22.76 -22.51
N LEU A 11 -41.36 22.80 -21.89
CA LEU A 11 -40.39 21.72 -21.89
C LEU A 11 -39.90 21.52 -20.46
N ALA A 12 -39.74 20.24 -20.13
CA ALA A 12 -39.51 19.68 -18.82
C ALA A 12 -38.34 20.31 -18.05
N ALA A 13 -38.49 20.40 -16.74
CA ALA A 13 -37.42 20.73 -15.81
C ALA A 13 -36.36 19.62 -15.82
N ALA A 14 -35.29 19.83 -16.58
CA ALA A 14 -34.00 19.19 -16.34
C ALA A 14 -33.14 20.22 -15.60
N SER A 15 -32.89 19.96 -14.31
CA SER A 15 -31.98 20.77 -13.50
C SER A 15 -30.56 20.66 -14.04
N THR A 16 -30.16 21.59 -14.89
CA THR A 16 -28.76 21.82 -15.22
C THR A 16 -28.11 22.47 -14.00
N VAL A 17 -27.34 21.70 -13.23
CA VAL A 17 -26.44 22.26 -12.22
C VAL A 17 -25.36 23.03 -12.97
N GLN A 18 -25.44 24.36 -12.92
CA GLN A 18 -24.34 25.24 -13.34
C GLN A 18 -23.16 25.00 -12.39
N ALA A 19 -22.02 24.64 -12.98
CA ALA A 19 -20.75 24.56 -12.28
C ALA A 19 -20.33 25.98 -11.86
N PHE A 20 -20.11 26.18 -10.56
CA PHE A 20 -19.41 27.35 -10.04
C PHE A 20 -17.94 26.95 -9.84
N ASN A 21 -17.02 27.69 -10.47
CA ASN A 21 -15.60 27.66 -10.12
C ASN A 21 -15.36 28.65 -8.99
N GLU A 22 -14.67 28.22 -7.94
CA GLU A 22 -14.19 29.07 -6.86
C GLU A 22 -12.72 29.42 -7.15
N THR A 23 -12.43 30.71 -7.31
CA THR A 23 -11.07 31.21 -7.53
C THR A 23 -10.45 31.62 -6.20
N VAL A 24 -9.35 30.96 -5.81
CA VAL A 24 -8.53 31.38 -4.67
C VAL A 24 -7.17 31.82 -5.20
N GLU A 25 -6.77 33.05 -4.87
CA GLU A 25 -5.51 33.66 -5.31
C GLU A 25 -4.39 33.37 -4.30
N HIS A 26 -3.28 32.79 -4.76
CA HIS A 26 -2.04 32.66 -4.01
C HIS A 26 -0.84 32.92 -4.93
N ASP A 27 -0.03 33.92 -4.58
CA ASP A 27 1.28 34.22 -5.16
C ASP A 27 1.38 34.12 -6.70
N GLY A 28 0.41 34.72 -7.40
CA GLY A 28 0.52 35.01 -8.84
C GLY A 28 0.39 33.82 -9.80
N TRP A 29 -0.08 32.65 -9.36
CA TRP A 29 -0.39 31.51 -10.24
C TRP A 29 -1.84 31.05 -10.06
N ILE A 30 -2.58 30.91 -11.17
CA ILE A 30 -3.94 30.36 -11.18
C ILE A 30 -3.84 28.83 -11.18
N VAL A 31 -4.40 28.19 -10.17
CA VAL A 31 -4.57 26.73 -10.13
C VAL A 31 -6.05 26.42 -10.27
N GLU A 32 -6.42 25.75 -11.38
CA GLU A 32 -7.79 25.26 -11.58
C GLU A 32 -7.97 23.92 -10.87
N TYR A 33 -8.88 23.88 -9.89
CA TYR A 33 -9.29 22.64 -9.24
C TYR A 33 -10.64 22.18 -9.81
N PRO A 34 -10.75 20.98 -10.41
CA PRO A 34 -12.05 20.44 -10.78
C PRO A 34 -12.86 20.09 -9.52
N VAL A 35 -14.09 20.57 -9.45
CA VAL A 35 -15.04 20.20 -8.39
C VAL A 35 -15.39 18.70 -8.53
N PRO A 36 -15.26 17.88 -7.48
CA PRO A 36 -15.54 16.45 -7.57
C PRO A 36 -17.00 16.15 -7.94
N VAL A 37 -17.21 15.32 -8.96
CA VAL A 37 -18.50 14.65 -9.20
C VAL A 37 -18.78 13.73 -8.02
N ALA A 38 -19.98 13.83 -7.44
CA ALA A 38 -20.40 13.01 -6.31
C ALA A 38 -20.37 11.52 -6.66
N GLN A 39 -19.32 10.81 -6.21
CA GLN A 39 -19.27 9.35 -6.21
C GLN A 39 -19.85 8.81 -4.91
N LYS A 40 -20.52 7.65 -5.01
CA LYS A 40 -21.23 7.01 -3.90
C LYS A 40 -20.21 6.51 -2.87
N LYS A 41 -19.93 7.33 -1.85
CA LYS A 41 -18.98 7.04 -0.77
C LYS A 41 -19.56 6.01 0.22
N ARG A 42 -18.71 5.17 0.80
CA ARG A 42 -19.04 4.39 2.01
C ARG A 42 -19.01 5.31 3.22
N THR A 43 -20.15 5.51 3.87
CA THR A 43 -20.20 6.11 5.21
C THR A 43 -20.11 4.99 6.25
N LEU A 44 -19.06 5.01 7.08
CA LEU A 44 -18.97 4.13 8.24
C LEU A 44 -19.82 4.74 9.36
N SER A 45 -20.98 4.14 9.61
CA SER A 45 -21.74 4.39 10.84
C SER A 45 -21.38 3.31 11.86
N GLY A 46 -20.78 3.70 12.99
CA GLY A 46 -20.36 2.78 14.04
C GLY A 46 -20.38 3.47 15.40
N ILE A 47 -21.30 3.02 16.25
CA ILE A 47 -21.64 3.52 17.57
C ILE A 47 -20.53 3.17 18.59
N LEU A 48 -20.16 4.13 19.44
CA LEU A 48 -19.25 3.95 20.58
C LEU A 48 -19.90 3.12 21.68
N GLY A 49 -19.23 2.05 22.11
CA GLY A 49 -19.47 1.38 23.39
C GLY A 49 -18.12 1.07 24.05
N VAL A 50 -17.83 1.74 25.15
CA VAL A 50 -16.61 1.62 25.96
C VAL A 50 -16.79 0.49 26.97
N LEU A 51 -15.81 -0.42 27.07
CA LEU A 51 -15.51 -1.17 28.28
C LEU A 51 -14.05 -1.66 28.22
N GLU A 52 -13.21 -1.06 29.06
CA GLU A 52 -11.83 -1.49 29.34
C GLU A 52 -11.82 -2.68 30.31
N GLY A 53 -10.90 -3.62 30.09
CA GLY A 53 -10.58 -4.66 31.07
C GLY A 53 -9.79 -5.83 30.49
N LEU A 54 -8.48 -5.84 30.74
CA LEU A 54 -7.58 -7.00 30.88
C LEU A 54 -7.66 -8.07 29.77
N LEU A 55 -6.82 -7.94 28.73
CA LEU A 55 -6.61 -9.00 27.74
C LEU A 55 -5.20 -9.61 27.84
N PRO A 56 -5.08 -10.96 27.89
CA PRO A 56 -3.82 -11.65 27.73
C PRO A 56 -3.31 -11.55 26.28
N LYS A 57 -1.99 -11.74 26.13
CA LYS A 57 -1.24 -11.76 24.86
C LYS A 57 -2.00 -12.57 23.78
N PRO A 58 -2.26 -12.02 22.58
CA PRO A 58 -2.99 -12.75 21.55
C PRO A 58 -2.15 -13.94 21.09
N SER A 59 -2.55 -15.14 21.50
CA SER A 59 -2.18 -16.36 20.79
C SER A 59 -2.87 -16.31 19.43
N SER A 60 -2.09 -16.36 18.35
CA SER A 60 -2.60 -16.43 16.98
C SER A 60 -3.67 -17.52 16.87
N PRO A 61 -4.85 -17.24 16.28
CA PRO A 61 -5.81 -18.29 15.98
C PRO A 61 -5.14 -19.33 15.05
N PRO A 62 -5.44 -20.63 15.20
CA PRO A 62 -4.96 -21.64 14.27
C PRO A 62 -5.42 -21.28 12.86
N ALA A 63 -4.51 -21.37 11.88
CA ALA A 63 -4.82 -21.16 10.47
C ALA A 63 -5.89 -22.17 10.03
N GLN A 64 -7.10 -21.69 9.75
CA GLN A 64 -8.16 -22.51 9.18
C GLN A 64 -7.87 -22.74 7.68
N GLY A 65 -7.08 -23.77 7.39
CA GLY A 65 -7.53 -24.92 6.57
C GLY A 65 -7.70 -24.77 5.06
N GLY A 66 -6.77 -24.15 4.33
CA GLY A 66 -6.69 -24.27 2.88
C GLY A 66 -5.25 -24.24 2.37
N THR A 67 -4.92 -25.02 1.34
CA THR A 67 -3.63 -24.93 0.65
C THR A 67 -3.63 -23.72 -0.28
N CYS A 68 -2.55 -22.94 -0.32
CA CYS A 68 -2.43 -21.83 -1.25
C CYS A 68 -2.63 -22.30 -2.69
N PRO A 69 -3.56 -21.70 -3.47
CA PRO A 69 -3.81 -22.12 -4.85
C PRO A 69 -2.54 -22.04 -5.73
N PRO A 70 -2.22 -23.08 -6.54
CA PRO A 70 -0.99 -23.12 -7.35
C PRO A 70 -0.79 -21.92 -8.29
N ILE A 71 -1.88 -21.25 -8.69
CA ILE A 71 -1.83 -20.04 -9.52
C ILE A 71 -0.95 -18.94 -8.89
N TRP A 72 -0.87 -18.85 -7.56
CA TRP A 72 -0.04 -17.84 -6.88
C TRP A 72 1.45 -18.08 -7.07
N THR A 73 1.89 -19.33 -7.30
CA THR A 73 3.28 -19.62 -7.67
C THR A 73 3.59 -19.14 -9.09
N GLN A 74 2.63 -19.28 -10.01
CA GLN A 74 2.78 -18.76 -11.39
C GLN A 74 2.81 -17.23 -11.39
N ILE A 75 1.91 -16.59 -10.64
CA ILE A 75 1.90 -15.14 -10.44
C ILE A 75 3.24 -14.69 -9.84
N SER A 76 3.79 -15.40 -8.84
CA SER A 76 5.09 -15.07 -8.27
C SER A 76 6.22 -15.10 -9.30
N ALA A 77 6.25 -16.11 -10.19
CA ALA A 77 7.24 -16.14 -11.26
C ALA A 77 7.12 -14.92 -12.19
N THR A 78 5.89 -14.53 -12.56
CA THR A 78 5.63 -13.32 -13.36
C THR A 78 6.08 -12.05 -12.64
N LEU A 79 5.72 -11.89 -11.37
CA LEU A 79 6.07 -10.71 -10.58
C LEU A 79 7.58 -10.62 -10.32
N THR A 80 8.26 -11.74 -10.11
CA THR A 80 9.73 -11.78 -9.96
C THR A 80 10.44 -11.15 -11.16
N GLN A 81 10.02 -11.51 -12.38
CA GLN A 81 10.58 -10.94 -13.61
C GLN A 81 10.31 -9.44 -13.75
N GLN A 82 9.18 -8.96 -13.23
CA GLN A 82 8.81 -7.55 -13.29
C GLN A 82 9.47 -6.72 -12.19
N PHE A 83 9.74 -7.30 -11.02
CA PHE A 83 10.13 -6.59 -9.80
C PHE A 83 11.63 -6.55 -9.54
N SER A 84 12.42 -7.40 -10.20
CA SER A 84 13.89 -7.39 -10.11
C SER A 84 14.54 -7.14 -11.46
N ALA A 85 15.51 -6.23 -11.49
CA ALA A 85 16.43 -6.07 -12.62
C ALA A 85 17.82 -5.72 -12.08
N ASN A 86 18.86 -6.37 -12.60
CA ASN A 86 20.26 -6.15 -12.20
C ASN A 86 20.50 -6.21 -10.68
N GLY A 87 19.78 -7.12 -9.99
CA GLY A 87 19.88 -7.27 -8.54
C GLY A 87 19.31 -6.09 -7.74
N GLN A 88 18.42 -5.29 -8.33
CA GLN A 88 17.76 -4.16 -7.68
C GLN A 88 16.24 -4.21 -7.90
N CYS A 89 15.48 -3.60 -7.00
CA CYS A 89 14.04 -3.40 -7.21
C CYS A 89 13.79 -2.54 -8.45
N THR A 90 12.76 -2.86 -9.24
CA THR A 90 12.30 -2.04 -10.38
C THR A 90 11.24 -1.02 -9.96
N ASP A 91 10.94 -0.03 -10.80
CA ASP A 91 9.89 0.95 -10.51
C ASP A 91 8.51 0.28 -10.32
N ALA A 92 8.26 -0.86 -10.96
CA ALA A 92 7.06 -1.67 -10.76
C ALA A 92 6.97 -2.23 -9.34
N ALA A 93 8.09 -2.72 -8.78
CA ALA A 93 8.14 -3.20 -7.39
C ALA A 93 7.77 -2.09 -6.41
N ARG A 94 8.41 -0.91 -6.55
CA ARG A 94 8.14 0.26 -5.69
C ARG A 94 6.68 0.70 -5.76
N ALA A 95 6.14 0.73 -6.97
CA ALA A 95 4.76 1.11 -7.19
C ALA A 95 3.77 0.08 -6.63
N ALA A 96 4.09 -1.22 -6.64
CA ALA A 96 3.27 -2.26 -6.02
C ALA A 96 3.22 -2.12 -4.49
N ILE A 97 4.35 -1.81 -3.86
CA ILE A 97 4.43 -1.53 -2.42
C ILE A 97 3.54 -0.33 -2.06
N ARG A 98 3.63 0.75 -2.85
CA ARG A 98 2.78 1.94 -2.70
C ARG A 98 1.29 1.61 -2.92
N ALA A 99 0.96 0.80 -3.91
CA ALA A 99 -0.41 0.44 -4.23
C ALA A 99 -1.13 -0.22 -3.05
N ALA A 100 -0.45 -1.09 -2.29
CA ALA A 100 -1.07 -1.70 -1.11
C ALA A 100 -1.47 -0.68 -0.04
N PHE A 101 -0.65 0.34 0.22
CA PHE A 101 -1.02 1.43 1.14
C PHE A 101 -2.20 2.24 0.61
N HIS A 102 -2.18 2.57 -0.68
CA HIS A 102 -3.21 3.39 -1.31
C HIS A 102 -4.57 2.69 -1.49
N ASP A 103 -4.58 1.35 -1.58
CA ASP A 103 -5.81 0.55 -1.54
C ASP A 103 -6.36 0.48 -0.10
N CYS A 104 -5.52 0.08 0.86
CA CYS A 104 -5.96 -0.21 2.23
C CYS A 104 -6.23 1.01 3.11
N PHE A 105 -5.27 1.94 3.16
CA PHE A 105 -5.22 2.96 4.20
C PHE A 105 -6.46 3.86 4.22
N PRO A 106 -7.04 4.26 3.07
CA PRO A 106 -8.31 4.98 3.05
C PRO A 106 -9.44 4.30 3.83
N GLY A 107 -9.59 2.97 3.75
CA GLY A 107 -10.63 2.29 4.51
C GLY A 107 -10.66 0.76 4.42
N ALA A 108 -10.37 0.17 3.27
CA ALA A 108 -10.44 -1.28 3.08
C ALA A 108 -9.44 -1.77 2.02
N CYS A 109 -8.80 -2.90 2.27
CA CYS A 109 -8.02 -3.62 1.26
C CYS A 109 -8.96 -4.46 0.37
N ASP A 110 -9.70 -3.82 -0.52
CA ASP A 110 -10.74 -4.48 -1.34
C ASP A 110 -10.55 -4.31 -2.85
N GLY A 111 -9.36 -3.86 -3.27
CA GLY A 111 -8.99 -3.74 -4.67
C GLY A 111 -9.67 -2.57 -5.39
N SER A 112 -10.40 -1.72 -4.67
CA SER A 112 -11.08 -0.55 -5.23
C SER A 112 -10.10 0.41 -5.90
N LEU A 113 -8.83 0.42 -5.48
CA LEU A 113 -7.78 1.21 -6.12
C LEU A 113 -7.78 1.02 -7.66
N ILE A 114 -7.94 -0.23 -8.10
CA ILE A 114 -8.00 -0.60 -9.52
C ILE A 114 -9.46 -0.72 -9.98
N LEU A 115 -10.30 -1.44 -9.22
CA LEU A 115 -11.67 -1.79 -9.63
C LEU A 115 -12.64 -0.60 -9.67
N ALA A 116 -12.37 0.45 -8.90
CA ALA A 116 -13.12 1.71 -8.91
C ALA A 116 -12.38 2.82 -9.67
N ASN A 117 -11.31 2.47 -10.40
CA ASN A 117 -10.49 3.39 -11.20
C ASN A 117 -9.90 4.57 -10.40
N GLU A 118 -9.54 4.33 -9.13
CA GLU A 118 -8.94 5.38 -8.28
C GLU A 118 -7.53 5.76 -8.73
N CYS A 119 -6.82 4.90 -9.48
CA CYS A 119 -5.50 5.24 -10.04
C CYS A 119 -5.54 6.40 -11.06
N ALA A 120 -6.71 6.68 -11.65
CA ALA A 120 -6.89 7.83 -12.53
C ALA A 120 -6.96 9.17 -11.78
N GLN A 121 -7.12 9.14 -10.45
CA GLN A 121 -7.17 10.35 -9.63
C GLN A 121 -5.77 10.97 -9.48
N PRO A 122 -5.63 12.31 -9.44
CA PRO A 122 -4.32 12.98 -9.39
C PRO A 122 -3.38 12.47 -8.29
N VAL A 123 -3.90 12.21 -7.09
CA VAL A 123 -3.10 11.71 -5.95
C VAL A 123 -2.52 10.30 -6.17
N ASN A 124 -3.13 9.53 -7.06
CA ASN A 124 -2.72 8.17 -7.41
C ASN A 124 -2.09 8.06 -8.82
N ALA A 125 -2.07 9.13 -9.61
CA ALA A 125 -1.69 9.10 -11.03
C ALA A 125 -0.29 8.50 -11.30
N ALA A 126 0.63 8.62 -10.34
CA ALA A 126 1.96 8.01 -10.43
C ALA A 126 1.93 6.46 -10.43
N MET A 127 0.82 5.83 -10.06
CA MET A 127 0.64 4.38 -10.01
C MET A 127 -0.13 3.81 -11.22
N THR A 128 -0.58 4.62 -12.17
CA THR A 128 -1.38 4.15 -13.32
C THR A 128 -0.75 2.96 -14.03
N ARG A 129 0.58 2.96 -14.23
CA ARG A 129 1.29 1.83 -14.89
C ARG A 129 1.18 0.52 -14.11
N ILE A 130 1.37 0.55 -12.78
CA ILE A 130 1.27 -0.67 -11.97
C ILE A 130 -0.19 -1.13 -11.85
N CYS A 131 -1.15 -0.20 -11.74
CA CYS A 131 -2.57 -0.53 -11.72
C CYS A 131 -3.00 -1.26 -13.00
N SER A 132 -2.61 -0.76 -14.17
CA SER A 132 -2.90 -1.41 -15.45
C SER A 132 -2.22 -2.78 -15.59
N ASN A 133 -0.98 -2.91 -15.11
CA ASN A 133 -0.26 -4.18 -15.12
C ASN A 133 -0.94 -5.23 -14.23
N LEU A 134 -1.27 -4.88 -12.98
CA LEU A 134 -1.95 -5.79 -12.06
C LEU A 134 -3.36 -6.13 -12.54
N ALA A 135 -4.10 -5.18 -13.14
CA ALA A 135 -5.39 -5.46 -13.77
C ALA A 135 -5.26 -6.51 -14.90
N ASN A 136 -4.20 -6.42 -15.72
CA ASN A 136 -3.93 -7.41 -16.75
C ASN A 136 -3.58 -8.78 -16.14
N VAL A 137 -2.72 -8.83 -15.12
CA VAL A 137 -2.39 -10.08 -14.42
C VAL A 137 -3.64 -10.72 -13.81
N ALA A 138 -4.49 -9.95 -13.13
CA ALA A 138 -5.75 -10.44 -12.58
C ALA A 138 -6.67 -10.98 -13.68
N SER A 139 -6.79 -10.27 -14.82
CA SER A 139 -7.60 -10.72 -15.96
C SER A 139 -7.09 -12.04 -16.57
N GLN A 140 -5.77 -12.23 -16.67
CA GLN A 140 -5.16 -13.43 -17.25
C GLN A 140 -5.23 -14.63 -16.30
N THR A 141 -5.10 -14.40 -15.00
CA THR A 141 -5.00 -15.47 -13.98
C THR A 141 -6.32 -15.74 -13.25
N LYS A 142 -7.32 -14.88 -13.43
CA LYS A 142 -8.65 -14.95 -12.81
C LYS A 142 -8.62 -14.91 -11.27
N VAL A 143 -7.60 -14.29 -10.69
CA VAL A 143 -7.55 -14.00 -9.24
C VAL A 143 -8.25 -12.67 -8.92
N GLY A 144 -8.69 -12.52 -7.66
CA GLY A 144 -9.22 -11.25 -7.17
C GLY A 144 -8.17 -10.14 -7.18
N VAL A 145 -8.59 -8.92 -7.52
CA VAL A 145 -7.71 -7.77 -7.62
C VAL A 145 -7.22 -7.31 -6.25
N ALA A 146 -8.07 -7.40 -5.22
CA ALA A 146 -7.72 -7.09 -3.84
C ALA A 146 -6.56 -7.96 -3.33
N ASP A 147 -6.64 -9.27 -3.59
CA ASP A 147 -5.58 -10.21 -3.23
C ASP A 147 -4.30 -9.95 -4.02
N LEU A 148 -4.43 -9.68 -5.33
CA LEU A 148 -3.28 -9.45 -6.18
C LEU A 148 -2.48 -8.21 -5.77
N ILE A 149 -3.14 -7.11 -5.35
CA ILE A 149 -2.44 -5.92 -4.85
C ILE A 149 -1.61 -6.25 -3.60
N GLN A 150 -2.18 -6.97 -2.63
CA GLN A 150 -1.49 -7.30 -1.39
C GLN A 150 -0.39 -8.34 -1.60
N PHE A 151 -0.63 -9.34 -2.46
CA PHE A 151 0.39 -10.30 -2.88
C PHE A 151 1.54 -9.62 -3.61
N ALA A 152 1.25 -8.71 -4.54
CA ALA A 152 2.26 -7.97 -5.27
C ALA A 152 3.12 -7.09 -4.35
N ALA A 153 2.54 -6.45 -3.34
CA ALA A 153 3.31 -5.68 -2.37
C ALA A 153 4.24 -6.57 -1.52
N ALA A 154 3.71 -7.66 -0.93
CA ALA A 154 4.52 -8.60 -0.15
C ALA A 154 5.64 -9.22 -0.99
N HIS A 155 5.34 -9.56 -2.24
CA HIS A 155 6.30 -10.06 -3.21
C HIS A 155 7.36 -9.03 -3.57
N ALA A 156 6.97 -7.79 -3.86
CA ALA A 156 7.92 -6.71 -4.17
C ALA A 156 8.89 -6.47 -3.02
N ILE A 157 8.39 -6.44 -1.76
CA ILE A 157 9.23 -6.32 -0.56
C ILE A 157 10.23 -7.47 -0.52
N LYS A 158 9.79 -8.72 -0.69
CA LYS A 158 10.69 -9.88 -0.65
C LYS A 158 11.71 -9.91 -1.81
N THR A 159 11.30 -9.48 -3.00
CA THR A 159 12.17 -9.42 -4.18
C THR A 159 13.24 -8.34 -4.05
N CYS A 160 12.93 -7.24 -3.36
CA CYS A 160 13.88 -6.19 -3.08
C CYS A 160 15.06 -6.70 -2.23
N PRO A 161 16.33 -6.42 -2.62
CA PRO A 161 17.50 -6.81 -1.84
C PRO A 161 17.42 -6.30 -0.41
N GLY A 162 17.53 -7.18 0.59
CA GLY A 162 17.41 -6.83 2.01
C GLY A 162 15.98 -6.89 2.57
N GLY A 163 14.99 -7.13 1.72
CA GLY A 163 13.58 -7.15 2.11
C GLY A 163 13.17 -8.34 2.97
N PRO A 164 12.38 -8.13 4.04
CA PRO A 164 11.86 -9.21 4.87
C PRO A 164 10.74 -9.98 4.15
N ILE A 165 10.42 -11.16 4.67
CA ILE A 165 9.17 -11.84 4.30
C ILE A 165 8.03 -11.15 5.08
N VAL A 166 7.07 -10.58 4.36
CA VAL A 166 5.80 -10.13 4.93
C VAL A 166 4.76 -11.22 4.66
N PRO A 167 4.17 -11.85 5.70
CA PRO A 167 3.14 -12.86 5.50
C PRO A 167 1.98 -12.31 4.69
N VAL A 168 1.48 -13.11 3.75
CA VAL A 168 0.38 -12.71 2.88
C VAL A 168 -0.69 -13.78 2.84
N LYS A 169 -1.94 -13.33 2.96
CA LYS A 169 -3.12 -14.16 2.81
C LYS A 169 -3.90 -13.76 1.57
N VAL A 170 -4.71 -14.68 1.06
CA VAL A 170 -5.62 -14.48 -0.07
C VAL A 170 -7.04 -14.92 0.30
N GLY A 171 -8.04 -14.45 -0.42
CA GLY A 171 -9.47 -14.64 -0.15
C GLY A 171 -10.24 -13.33 0.10
N ARG A 172 -9.66 -12.17 -0.22
CA ARG A 172 -10.34 -10.87 -0.08
C ARG A 172 -11.52 -10.76 -1.04
N LYS A 173 -12.55 -10.05 -0.60
CA LYS A 173 -13.69 -9.71 -1.45
C LYS A 173 -13.39 -8.44 -2.23
N ASP A 174 -13.37 -8.56 -3.55
CA ASP A 174 -13.25 -7.44 -4.47
C ASP A 174 -14.42 -6.45 -4.36
N SER A 175 -14.13 -5.16 -4.54
CA SER A 175 -15.09 -4.05 -4.50
C SER A 175 -14.82 -3.06 -5.62
N SER A 176 -15.85 -2.68 -6.36
CA SER A 176 -15.82 -1.55 -7.30
C SER A 176 -16.32 -0.23 -6.67
N VAL A 177 -16.49 -0.20 -5.35
CA VAL A 177 -16.84 1.02 -4.61
C VAL A 177 -15.55 1.66 -4.12
N ALA A 178 -15.27 2.86 -4.59
CA ALA A 178 -14.06 3.61 -4.23
C ALA A 178 -13.99 3.88 -2.73
N ASN A 179 -12.77 3.87 -2.20
CA ASN A 179 -12.50 4.35 -0.85
C ASN A 179 -12.48 5.90 -0.80
N ASP A 180 -12.56 6.47 0.41
CA ASP A 180 -12.49 7.93 0.57
C ASP A 180 -11.04 8.42 0.48
N ILE A 181 -10.63 8.73 -0.74
CA ILE A 181 -9.26 9.12 -1.10
C ILE A 181 -8.73 10.33 -0.31
N ALA A 182 -9.62 11.17 0.24
CA ALA A 182 -9.29 12.31 1.07
C ALA A 182 -8.59 11.93 2.40
N ILE A 183 -8.64 10.64 2.77
CA ILE A 183 -7.98 10.10 3.97
C ILE A 183 -6.49 9.86 3.73
N LEU A 184 -6.02 9.80 2.48
CA LEU A 184 -4.61 9.60 2.19
C LEU A 184 -3.77 10.77 2.72
N PRO A 185 -2.68 10.51 3.46
CA PRO A 185 -1.84 11.56 3.99
C PRO A 185 -1.09 12.30 2.87
N SER A 186 -1.01 13.62 2.99
CA SER A 186 -0.21 14.46 2.10
C SER A 186 1.28 14.34 2.42
N GLY A 187 2.12 14.42 1.38
CA GLY A 187 3.58 14.53 1.51
C GLY A 187 4.04 15.77 2.30
N PHE A 188 3.13 16.71 2.59
CA PHE A 188 3.37 17.92 3.38
C PHE A 188 2.72 17.90 4.78
N ALA A 189 2.08 16.80 5.17
CA ALA A 189 1.35 16.71 6.44
C ALA A 189 2.24 16.93 7.66
N ARG A 190 1.65 17.51 8.73
CA ARG A 190 2.34 17.71 10.01
C ARG A 190 2.51 16.39 10.75
N GLY A 191 3.58 16.26 11.54
CA GLY A 191 3.87 15.03 12.27
C GLY A 191 2.74 14.62 13.22
N ASP A 192 2.18 15.57 13.99
CA ASP A 192 1.08 15.26 14.93
C ASP A 192 -0.19 14.83 14.21
N ASP A 193 -0.45 15.37 13.01
CA ASP A 193 -1.62 15.00 12.20
C ASP A 193 -1.47 13.56 11.70
N LEU A 194 -0.26 13.18 11.28
CA LEU A 194 0.06 11.81 10.87
C LEU A 194 -0.05 10.83 12.04
N VAL A 195 0.48 11.19 13.22
CA VAL A 195 0.33 10.37 14.43
C VAL A 195 -1.14 10.15 14.78
N ARG A 196 -1.97 11.20 14.74
CA ARG A 196 -3.42 11.08 15.01
C ARG A 196 -4.15 10.26 13.94
N LEU A 197 -3.81 10.45 12.66
CA LEU A 197 -4.44 9.74 11.54
C LEU A 197 -4.11 8.24 11.55
N PHE A 198 -2.86 7.88 11.81
CA PHE A 198 -2.46 6.48 11.97
C PHE A 198 -3.07 5.89 13.25
N GLY A 199 -3.06 6.65 14.35
CA GLY A 199 -3.68 6.26 15.61
C GLY A 199 -5.18 5.98 15.50
N SER A 200 -5.94 6.77 14.73
CA SER A 200 -7.38 6.52 14.51
C SER A 200 -7.67 5.24 13.73
N LYS A 201 -6.66 4.71 13.03
CA LYS A 201 -6.68 3.41 12.34
C LYS A 201 -6.01 2.30 13.16
N GLY A 202 -5.72 2.58 14.43
CA GLY A 202 -5.15 1.66 15.40
C GLY A 202 -3.63 1.53 15.33
N PHE A 203 -2.92 2.27 14.48
CA PHE A 203 -1.45 2.18 14.35
C PHE A 203 -0.74 3.00 15.43
N SER A 204 0.28 2.40 16.04
CA SER A 204 1.14 3.09 17.00
C SER A 204 2.08 4.10 16.30
N PRO A 205 2.69 5.05 17.02
CA PRO A 205 3.78 5.87 16.47
C PRO A 205 4.97 5.02 15.95
N VAL A 206 5.23 3.86 16.56
CA VAL A 206 6.25 2.92 16.08
C VAL A 206 5.80 2.29 14.76
N ASP A 207 4.53 1.90 14.63
CA ASP A 207 3.98 1.37 13.37
C ASP A 207 4.10 2.41 12.25
N LEU A 208 3.73 3.67 12.52
CA LEU A 208 3.90 4.79 11.56
C LEU A 208 5.37 4.93 11.14
N SER A 209 6.28 4.97 12.12
CA SER A 209 7.72 5.09 11.85
C SER A 209 8.25 3.90 11.05
N ALA A 210 7.70 2.71 11.24
CA ALA A 210 8.12 1.52 10.52
C ALA A 210 7.59 1.52 9.08
N LEU A 211 6.30 1.80 8.90
CA LEU A 211 5.61 1.80 7.60
C LEU A 211 6.18 2.85 6.65
N ILE A 212 6.52 4.05 7.15
CA ILE A 212 7.13 5.10 6.32
C ILE A 212 8.52 4.67 5.78
N GLY A 213 9.18 3.71 6.43
CA GLY A 213 10.42 3.10 5.94
C GLY A 213 10.33 2.48 4.55
N ALA A 214 9.13 2.14 4.06
CA ALA A 214 8.94 1.72 2.67
C ALA A 214 9.47 2.74 1.64
N HIS A 215 9.67 3.99 2.06
CA HIS A 215 10.35 5.03 1.29
C HIS A 215 11.84 4.74 0.98
N SER A 216 12.47 3.77 1.64
CA SER A 216 13.78 3.23 1.22
C SER A 216 13.77 2.68 -0.21
N THR A 217 12.61 2.22 -0.68
CA THR A 217 12.41 1.83 -2.07
C THR A 217 11.42 2.77 -2.76
N ALA A 218 11.68 4.08 -2.76
CA ALA A 218 10.76 5.04 -3.37
C ALA A 218 11.44 6.16 -4.17
N LYS A 219 10.66 6.69 -5.12
CA LYS A 219 10.96 7.90 -5.89
C LYS A 219 9.71 8.78 -5.89
N GLN A 220 9.89 10.08 -5.69
CA GLN A 220 8.79 11.03 -5.78
C GLN A 220 8.50 11.34 -7.26
N GLN A 221 7.23 11.55 -7.61
CA GLN A 221 6.81 11.86 -8.98
C GLN A 221 6.04 13.19 -9.08
N GLY A 222 5.23 13.50 -8.07
CA GLY A 222 4.31 14.65 -8.12
C GLY A 222 4.44 15.64 -6.96
N THR A 223 5.31 15.39 -5.98
CA THR A 223 5.51 16.33 -4.87
C THR A 223 6.27 17.56 -5.33
N ASP A 224 7.31 17.33 -6.13
CA ASP A 224 8.05 18.37 -6.84
C ASP A 224 8.17 17.92 -8.30
N PRO A 225 7.27 18.40 -9.19
CA PRO A 225 7.29 18.02 -10.59
C PRO A 225 8.61 18.33 -11.31
N ALA A 226 9.34 19.37 -10.87
CA ALA A 226 10.63 19.72 -11.46
C ALA A 226 11.73 18.69 -11.14
N ARG A 227 11.50 17.86 -10.12
CA ARG A 227 12.43 16.81 -9.66
C ARG A 227 11.84 15.41 -9.78
N ALA A 228 10.83 15.22 -10.62
CA ALA A 228 10.15 13.93 -10.79
C ALA A 228 11.17 12.80 -11.04
N GLY A 229 10.99 11.68 -10.35
CA GLY A 229 11.91 10.55 -10.34
C GLY A 229 13.02 10.65 -9.29
N ALA A 230 13.15 11.76 -8.54
CA ALA A 230 14.11 11.85 -7.45
C ALA A 230 13.84 10.81 -6.36
N ALA A 231 14.88 10.06 -6.01
CA ALA A 231 14.85 9.02 -4.99
C ALA A 231 14.76 9.61 -3.57
N LEU A 232 14.11 8.88 -2.67
CA LEU A 232 13.97 9.28 -1.26
C LEU A 232 15.16 8.88 -0.39
N ASP A 233 16.11 8.14 -0.95
CA ASP A 233 17.45 7.86 -0.41
C ASP A 233 18.45 7.60 -1.56
N THR A 234 19.72 7.34 -1.24
CA THR A 234 20.76 7.07 -2.24
C THR A 234 20.74 5.64 -2.80
N THR A 235 19.96 4.73 -2.23
CA THR A 235 19.90 3.30 -2.61
C THR A 235 18.47 2.85 -2.89
N PRO A 236 17.71 3.53 -3.78
CA PRO A 236 16.28 3.29 -3.94
C PRO A 236 15.95 1.88 -4.45
N GLY A 237 16.95 1.12 -4.92
CA GLY A 237 16.86 -0.28 -5.38
C GLY A 237 17.11 -1.34 -4.32
N ALA A 238 17.40 -0.95 -3.08
CA ALA A 238 17.59 -1.84 -1.94
C ALA A 238 16.58 -1.52 -0.85
N TRP A 239 16.18 -2.54 -0.10
CA TRP A 239 15.37 -2.42 1.10
C TRP A 239 16.32 -2.33 2.30
N ASP A 240 16.75 -1.11 2.63
CA ASP A 240 17.77 -0.86 3.65
C ASP A 240 17.40 0.33 4.57
N VAL A 241 18.30 0.67 5.50
CA VAL A 241 18.05 1.74 6.49
C VAL A 241 18.62 3.11 6.08
N LYS A 242 19.10 3.28 4.84
CA LYS A 242 19.66 4.54 4.36
C LYS A 242 18.62 5.65 4.37
N TYR A 243 17.40 5.37 3.93
CA TYR A 243 16.27 6.29 4.08
C TYR A 243 16.19 6.99 5.44
N TYR A 244 16.26 6.22 6.53
CA TYR A 244 16.14 6.79 7.87
C TYR A 244 17.35 7.68 8.22
N SER A 245 18.57 7.17 7.99
CA SER A 245 19.80 7.90 8.31
C SER A 245 19.98 9.16 7.47
N GLU A 246 19.66 9.10 6.18
CA GLU A 246 19.77 10.22 5.25
C GLU A 246 18.66 11.25 5.44
N THR A 247 17.45 10.83 5.84
CA THR A 247 16.38 11.75 6.26
C THR A 247 16.78 12.53 7.51
N LEU A 248 17.37 11.85 8.50
CA LEU A 248 17.86 12.50 9.73
C LEU A 248 19.00 13.48 9.44
N ALA A 249 19.94 13.09 8.56
CA ALA A 249 21.10 13.91 8.19
C ALA A 249 20.77 15.02 7.18
N GLY A 250 19.64 14.93 6.47
CA GLY A 250 19.29 15.84 5.37
C GLY A 250 20.14 15.63 4.12
N THR A 251 20.66 14.43 3.90
CA THR A 251 21.57 14.09 2.79
C THR A 251 20.91 13.25 1.70
N ALA A 252 19.65 12.85 1.87
CA ALA A 252 18.91 12.12 0.85
C ALA A 252 18.74 12.97 -0.41
N PRO A 253 18.68 12.37 -1.62
CA PRO A 253 18.48 13.13 -2.85
C PRO A 253 17.20 13.98 -2.79
N PHE A 254 16.12 13.43 -2.23
CA PHE A 254 14.89 14.15 -1.93
C PHE A 254 14.32 13.69 -0.59
N THR A 255 13.71 14.60 0.17
CA THR A 255 13.02 14.24 1.41
C THR A 255 11.68 14.96 1.46
N LEU A 256 10.61 14.19 1.58
CA LEU A 256 9.26 14.73 1.76
C LEU A 256 9.18 15.53 3.06
N GLN A 257 8.33 16.57 3.09
CA GLN A 257 8.21 17.39 4.29
C GLN A 257 7.57 16.61 5.45
N SER A 258 6.59 15.74 5.15
CA SER A 258 6.00 14.79 6.10
C SER A 258 7.05 13.85 6.73
N ASP A 259 7.98 13.31 5.94
CA ASP A 259 9.06 12.46 6.44
C ASP A 259 9.96 13.20 7.43
N LYS A 260 10.35 14.46 7.12
CA LYS A 260 11.09 15.32 8.07
C LYS A 260 10.29 15.56 9.35
N ASN A 261 8.98 15.74 9.22
CA ASN A 261 8.10 15.98 10.35
C ASN A 261 7.97 14.73 11.23
N ILE A 262 7.86 13.52 10.65
CA ILE A 262 7.87 12.25 11.39
C ILE A 262 9.22 12.03 12.06
N ALA A 263 10.33 12.26 11.36
CA ALA A 263 11.67 12.05 11.90
C ALA A 263 11.97 12.92 13.14
N ARG A 264 11.30 14.06 13.29
CA ARG A 264 11.48 15.03 14.39
C ARG A 264 10.34 15.04 15.40
N ASN A 265 9.24 14.35 15.14
CA ASN A 265 8.09 14.35 16.04
C ASN A 265 8.41 13.57 17.33
N PRO A 266 8.10 14.09 18.53
CA PRO A 266 8.44 13.44 19.79
C PRO A 266 7.93 12.00 19.94
N ALA A 267 6.78 11.65 19.34
CA ALA A 267 6.20 10.33 19.44
C ALA A 267 6.88 9.28 18.53
N THR A 268 7.52 9.71 17.44
CA THR A 268 8.09 8.83 16.40
C THR A 268 9.61 8.90 16.30
N ALA A 269 10.24 9.98 16.79
CA ALA A 269 11.67 10.24 16.63
C ALA A 269 12.55 9.12 17.19
N GLN A 270 12.18 8.52 18.33
CA GLN A 270 12.96 7.44 18.94
C GLN A 270 13.01 6.19 18.04
N SER A 271 11.85 5.71 17.55
CA SER A 271 11.79 4.58 16.63
C SER A 271 12.47 4.89 15.31
N PHE A 272 12.31 6.11 14.78
CA PHE A 272 12.96 6.54 13.55
C PHE A 272 14.50 6.48 13.67
N GLN A 273 15.06 6.95 14.78
CA GLN A 273 16.50 6.86 15.08
C GLN A 273 16.98 5.43 15.30
N GLN A 274 16.15 4.57 15.92
CA GLN A 274 16.47 3.17 16.11
C GLN A 274 16.57 2.44 14.77
N PHE A 275 15.62 2.67 13.87
CA PHE A 275 15.59 2.04 12.55
C PHE A 275 16.76 2.51 11.68
N ALA A 276 17.20 3.77 11.79
CA ALA A 276 18.41 4.26 11.14
C ALA A 276 19.70 3.48 11.46
N ARG A 277 19.70 2.68 12.54
CA ARG A 277 20.87 1.93 13.02
C ARG A 277 20.70 0.42 12.91
N SER A 278 19.50 -0.08 12.63
CA SER A 278 19.20 -1.51 12.73
C SER A 278 18.12 -1.94 11.76
N GLN A 279 18.55 -2.63 10.70
CA GLN A 279 17.65 -3.34 9.78
C GLN A 279 16.76 -4.34 10.53
N GLY A 280 17.32 -5.06 11.50
CA GLY A 280 16.57 -6.05 12.29
C GLY A 280 15.45 -5.41 13.10
N ALA A 281 15.72 -4.28 13.76
CA ALA A 281 14.69 -3.55 14.51
C ALA A 281 13.59 -3.00 13.58
N TRP A 282 13.98 -2.46 12.43
CA TRP A 282 13.01 -2.00 11.43
C TRP A 282 12.15 -3.15 10.92
N ASN A 283 12.75 -4.26 10.48
CA ASN A 283 12.02 -5.43 9.99
C ASN A 283 11.05 -5.98 11.06
N ALA A 284 11.48 -6.06 12.32
CA ALA A 284 10.65 -6.54 13.42
C ALA A 284 9.41 -5.67 13.69
N ALA A 285 9.48 -4.36 13.42
CA ALA A 285 8.33 -3.45 13.53
C ALA A 285 7.52 -3.37 12.22
N PHE A 286 8.18 -3.39 11.07
CA PHE A 286 7.55 -3.21 9.76
C PHE A 286 6.66 -4.38 9.37
N VAL A 287 7.13 -5.62 9.55
CA VAL A 287 6.37 -6.83 9.16
C VAL A 287 4.99 -6.88 9.84
N PRO A 288 4.86 -6.79 11.18
CA PRO A 288 3.54 -6.81 11.80
C PRO A 288 2.70 -5.57 11.44
N ALA A 289 3.30 -4.39 11.26
CA ALA A 289 2.58 -3.20 10.83
C ALA A 289 1.99 -3.35 9.41
N MET A 290 2.75 -3.94 8.48
CA MET A 290 2.25 -4.24 7.12
C MET A 290 1.18 -5.31 7.12
N VAL A 291 1.33 -6.39 7.92
CA VAL A 291 0.30 -7.42 8.06
C VAL A 291 -1.00 -6.77 8.57
N LYS A 292 -0.92 -5.92 9.59
CA LYS A 292 -2.06 -5.16 10.11
C LYS A 292 -2.69 -4.26 9.05
N MET A 293 -1.89 -3.53 8.29
CA MET A 293 -2.37 -2.69 7.18
C MET A 293 -3.11 -3.53 6.12
N SER A 294 -2.55 -4.66 5.70
CA SER A 294 -3.13 -5.57 4.69
C SER A 294 -4.45 -6.25 5.10
N MET A 295 -4.86 -6.07 6.35
CA MET A 295 -6.09 -6.59 6.95
C MET A 295 -7.14 -5.51 7.20
N MET A 296 -6.88 -4.25 6.85
CA MET A 296 -7.86 -3.16 7.00
C MET A 296 -9.14 -3.45 6.21
N GLY A 297 -10.29 -3.44 6.90
CA GLY A 297 -11.59 -3.72 6.27
C GLY A 297 -11.78 -5.15 5.78
N VAL A 298 -10.86 -6.08 6.08
CA VAL A 298 -10.90 -7.47 5.63
C VAL A 298 -11.48 -8.37 6.72
N ASN A 299 -12.43 -9.24 6.35
CA ASN A 299 -12.87 -10.33 7.22
C ASN A 299 -11.79 -11.45 7.21
N PRO A 300 -11.20 -11.83 8.36
CA PRO A 300 -10.19 -12.88 8.40
C PRO A 300 -10.75 -14.28 8.12
N ALA A 301 -12.06 -14.48 8.22
CA ALA A 301 -12.69 -15.78 7.98
C ALA A 301 -12.52 -16.20 6.50
N GLY A 302 -11.99 -17.39 6.28
CA GLY A 302 -11.80 -17.97 4.95
C GLY A 302 -10.54 -17.49 4.21
N LEU A 303 -9.70 -16.65 4.84
CA LEU A 303 -8.41 -16.29 4.25
C LEU A 303 -7.42 -17.46 4.31
N ILE A 304 -6.73 -17.69 3.20
CA ILE A 304 -5.72 -18.74 3.01
C ILE A 304 -4.33 -18.11 3.08
N ASP A 305 -3.41 -18.71 3.83
CA ASP A 305 -2.01 -18.28 3.85
C ASP A 305 -1.30 -18.68 2.55
N CYS A 306 -0.77 -17.70 1.84
CA CYS A 306 -0.04 -17.86 0.58
C CYS A 306 1.41 -17.35 0.68
N THR A 307 1.94 -17.23 1.90
CA THR A 307 3.32 -16.77 2.14
C THR A 307 4.36 -17.70 1.48
N SER A 308 4.09 -19.00 1.40
CA SER A 308 4.98 -19.97 0.72
C SER A 308 5.09 -19.74 -0.78
N ALA A 309 4.12 -19.06 -1.41
CA ALA A 309 4.18 -18.73 -2.83
C ALA A 309 5.07 -17.51 -3.13
N LEU A 310 5.59 -16.81 -2.12
CA LEU A 310 6.56 -15.73 -2.30
C LEU A 310 7.94 -16.27 -2.73
N PRO A 311 8.81 -15.45 -3.35
CA PRO A 311 10.15 -15.89 -3.75
C PRO A 311 10.96 -16.46 -2.58
N GLY A 312 11.48 -17.67 -2.79
CA GLY A 312 12.24 -18.41 -1.77
C GLY A 312 11.38 -19.04 -0.65
N GLY A 313 10.05 -19.02 -0.76
CA GLY A 313 9.14 -19.64 0.21
C GLY A 313 9.23 -21.17 0.28
N ASN A 314 9.62 -21.83 -0.82
CA ASN A 314 9.83 -23.27 -0.88
C ASN A 314 11.22 -23.71 -0.39
N ARG A 315 12.17 -22.81 -0.17
CA ARG A 315 13.57 -23.20 0.06
C ARG A 315 13.76 -24.05 1.32
N LYS A 316 12.96 -23.82 2.36
CA LYS A 316 12.94 -24.69 3.54
C LYS A 316 12.42 -26.09 3.24
N ARG A 317 11.39 -26.20 2.39
CA ARG A 317 10.81 -27.48 2.01
C ARG A 317 11.73 -28.26 1.07
N GLU A 318 12.40 -27.57 0.15
CA GLU A 318 13.41 -28.15 -0.74
C GLU A 318 14.66 -28.60 0.04
N GLU A 319 15.14 -27.78 0.99
CA GLU A 319 16.24 -28.15 1.91
C GLU A 319 15.84 -29.35 2.82
N GLU A 320 14.60 -29.39 3.31
CA GLU A 320 14.08 -30.52 4.12
C GLU A 320 13.84 -31.79 3.28
N GLU A 321 13.35 -31.68 2.04
CA GLU A 321 13.15 -32.80 1.10
C GLU A 321 14.51 -33.37 0.63
N GLU A 322 15.52 -32.53 0.37
CA GLU A 322 16.90 -32.96 0.10
C GLU A 322 17.53 -33.67 1.31
N GLU A 323 17.35 -33.14 2.53
CA GLU A 323 17.81 -33.82 3.76
C GLU A 323 17.09 -35.16 4.02
N GLU A 324 15.81 -35.28 3.66
CA GLU A 324 15.03 -36.52 3.78
C GLU A 324 15.42 -37.55 2.70
N GLU A 325 15.70 -37.10 1.48
CA GLU A 325 16.21 -37.94 0.40
C GLU A 325 17.61 -38.49 0.72
N GLU A 326 18.53 -37.65 1.21
CA GLU A 326 19.84 -38.10 1.70
C GLU A 326 19.70 -39.11 2.84
N ARG A 327 18.81 -38.85 3.80
CA ARG A 327 18.56 -39.77 4.93
C ARG A 327 17.98 -41.12 4.46
N THR A 328 17.17 -41.12 3.42
CA THR A 328 16.59 -42.32 2.80
C THR A 328 17.64 -43.11 2.01
N ILE A 329 18.51 -42.43 1.26
CA ILE A 329 19.60 -43.03 0.48
C ILE A 329 20.64 -43.67 1.42
N PHE A 330 21.10 -42.94 2.43
CA PHE A 330 22.12 -43.43 3.36
C PHE A 330 21.58 -44.38 4.44
N GLY A 331 20.27 -44.33 4.73
CA GLY A 331 19.59 -45.28 5.62
C GLY A 331 19.45 -46.70 5.04
N ARG A 332 19.39 -46.86 3.71
CA ARG A 332 19.32 -48.17 3.03
C ARG A 332 20.65 -48.89 2.89
N LEU A 333 21.78 -48.23 3.17
CA LEU A 333 23.13 -48.80 3.07
C LEU A 333 23.65 -49.40 4.39
N ARG A 334 22.80 -49.50 5.42
CA ARG A 334 23.11 -50.18 6.67
C ARG A 334 22.26 -51.44 6.84
N PHE A 335 22.59 -52.48 6.09
CA PHE A 335 22.31 -53.88 6.42
C PHE A 335 23.47 -54.74 5.92
#